data_AF-A0A5Q0LRF2-F1
#
_entry.id   AF-A0A5Q0LRF2-F1
#
_cell.length_a   1.000
_cell.length_b   1.000
_cell.length_c   1.000
_cell.angle_alpha   90.00
_cell.angle_beta   90.00
_cell.angle_gamma   90.00
#
_symmetry.space_group_name_H-M   'P 1'
#
loop_
_entity.id
_entity.type
_entity.pdbx_description
1 polymer ?
#
loop_
_entity_poly.entity_id
_entity_poly.type
_entity_poly.pdbx_seq_one_letter_code
_entity_poly.pdbx_strand_id
1 'polypeptide(L)'
;MVTVPARQGLEAVDILRRGACESVGPVLLDGGCDTLGFLVPPGTADAWDVPGSTCTQTVGRGPYPAPEPPVEGSDWLLPPGEADLATDPVVLRAALGEAARLIEAADNCR
;
A
#
# COMPACT_ATOMS: atom_id res chain seq x y z
N MET A 1 -6.68 -4.94 -2.94
CA MET A 1 -5.55 -4.01 -3.08
C MET A 1 -6.00 -2.63 -2.63
N VAL A 2 -5.16 -1.92 -1.87
CA VAL A 2 -5.40 -0.54 -1.45
C VAL A 2 -4.55 0.39 -2.29
N THR A 3 -5.14 1.36 -2.97
CA THR A 3 -4.43 2.39 -3.74
C THR A 3 -4.50 3.75 -3.08
N VAL A 4 -3.39 4.49 -3.10
CA VAL A 4 -3.22 5.81 -2.46
C VAL A 4 -2.31 6.72 -3.28
N PRO A 5 -2.42 8.05 -3.14
CA PRO A 5 -1.47 8.98 -3.75
C PRO A 5 -0.02 8.68 -3.34
N ALA A 6 0.93 8.89 -4.25
CA ALA A 6 2.29 8.42 -4.08
C ALA A 6 2.99 9.01 -2.85
N ARG A 7 2.76 10.30 -2.59
CA ARG A 7 3.31 10.99 -1.40
C ARG A 7 2.85 10.32 -0.11
N GLN A 8 1.56 10.01 0.01
CA GLN A 8 1.02 9.34 1.20
C GLN A 8 1.48 7.89 1.30
N GLY A 9 1.51 7.17 0.18
CA GLY A 9 1.95 5.78 0.12
C GLY A 9 3.42 5.60 0.52
N LEU A 10 4.32 6.45 0.04
CA LEU A 10 5.75 6.38 0.37
C LEU A 10 6.01 6.66 1.86
N GLU A 11 5.35 7.67 2.43
CA GLU A 11 5.41 7.93 3.87
C GLU A 11 4.87 6.74 4.68
N ALA A 12 3.78 6.12 4.24
CA ALA A 12 3.26 4.93 4.89
C ALA A 12 4.23 3.74 4.82
N VAL A 13 4.90 3.52 3.67
CA VAL A 13 5.96 2.49 3.54
C VAL A 13 7.10 2.75 4.52
N ASP A 14 7.55 3.99 4.64
CA ASP A 14 8.62 4.35 5.57
C ASP A 14 8.20 4.13 7.04
N ILE A 15 7.00 4.53 7.42
CA ILE A 15 6.43 4.27 8.75
C ILE A 15 6.37 2.77 9.05
N LEU A 16 5.85 1.98 8.11
CA LEU A 16 5.73 0.52 8.25
C LEU A 16 7.10 -0.15 8.40
N ARG A 17 8.14 0.35 7.72
CA ARG A 17 9.51 -0.17 7.83
C ARG A 17 10.21 0.20 9.14
N ARG A 18 9.81 1.32 9.76
CA ARG A 18 10.38 1.79 11.04
C ARG A 18 9.71 1.13 12.26
N GLY A 19 8.41 0.89 12.19
CA GLY A 19 7.72 0.08 13.19
C GLY A 19 8.19 -1.36 13.05
N ALA A 20 8.52 -2.05 14.14
CA ALA A 20 8.97 -3.45 14.14
C ALA A 20 7.88 -4.46 13.70
N CYS A 21 6.92 -4.03 12.89
CA CYS A 21 5.83 -4.84 12.36
C CYS A 21 6.35 -5.70 11.21
N GLU A 22 5.91 -6.95 11.21
CA GLU A 22 6.27 -7.98 10.25
C GLU A 22 6.09 -7.47 8.82
N SER A 23 7.12 -7.71 8.00
CA SER A 23 7.33 -7.36 6.59
C SER A 23 6.18 -6.63 5.88
N VAL A 24 6.48 -5.42 5.39
CA VAL A 24 5.64 -4.74 4.39
C VAL A 24 5.44 -5.68 3.21
N GLY A 25 4.18 -5.97 2.88
CA GLY A 25 3.84 -6.82 1.76
C GLY A 25 4.18 -6.17 0.41
N PRO A 26 3.87 -6.83 -0.72
CA PRO A 26 4.18 -6.31 -2.04
C PRO A 26 3.51 -4.95 -2.29
N VAL A 27 4.26 -4.03 -2.90
CA VAL A 27 3.80 -2.67 -3.21
C VAL A 27 4.08 -2.35 -4.67
N LEU A 28 3.02 -1.97 -5.38
CA LEU A 28 3.07 -1.49 -6.75
C LEU A 28 3.21 0.03 -6.78
N LEU A 29 3.94 0.53 -7.75
CA LEU A 29 3.94 1.92 -8.20
C LEU A 29 3.30 1.93 -9.58
N ASP A 30 2.24 2.73 -9.75
CA ASP A 30 1.64 2.91 -11.07
C ASP A 30 2.61 3.61 -12.04
N GLY A 31 2.43 3.43 -13.35
CA GLY A 31 3.34 3.97 -14.38
C GLY A 31 3.42 5.48 -14.45
N GLY A 32 2.42 6.19 -13.92
CA GLY A 32 2.48 7.64 -13.72
C GLY A 32 3.33 8.07 -12.53
N CYS A 33 3.79 7.14 -11.68
CA CYS A 33 4.42 7.38 -10.39
C CYS A 33 3.57 8.19 -9.40
N ASP A 34 2.27 8.36 -9.67
CA ASP A 34 1.35 9.18 -8.87
C ASP A 34 0.59 8.37 -7.81
N THR A 35 0.55 7.05 -7.94
CA THR A 35 -0.25 6.16 -7.09
C THR A 35 0.56 4.94 -6.66
N LEU A 36 0.48 4.58 -5.37
CA LEU A 36 1.01 3.32 -4.85
C LEU A 36 -0.15 2.35 -4.56
N GLY A 37 0.07 1.06 -4.82
CA GLY A 37 -0.87 -0.04 -4.59
C GLY A 37 -0.31 -1.06 -3.59
N PHE A 38 -0.97 -1.22 -2.44
CA PHE A 38 -0.61 -2.19 -1.41
C PHE A 38 -1.44 -3.47 -1.56
N LEU A 39 -0.75 -4.60 -1.61
CA LEU A 39 -1.39 -5.91 -1.54
C LEU A 39 -1.83 -6.16 -0.10
N VAL A 40 -3.13 -6.47 0.06
CA VAL A 40 -3.81 -6.72 1.34
C VAL A 40 -4.61 -8.02 1.25
N PRO A 41 -4.88 -8.71 2.37
CA PRO A 41 -5.68 -9.93 2.38
C PRO A 41 -7.05 -9.78 1.71
N PRO A 42 -7.60 -10.84 1.10
CA PRO A 42 -8.96 -10.83 0.56
C PRO A 42 -9.99 -10.49 1.66
N GLY A 43 -11.09 -9.84 1.28
CA GLY A 43 -12.10 -9.34 2.23
C GLY A 43 -11.74 -7.99 2.89
N THR A 44 -10.51 -7.48 2.73
CA THR A 44 -10.14 -6.16 3.27
C THR A 44 -11.04 -5.04 2.73
N ALA A 45 -11.44 -5.12 1.46
CA ALA A 45 -12.26 -4.11 0.81
C ALA A 45 -13.63 -3.92 1.46
N ASP A 46 -14.17 -4.97 2.11
CA ASP A 46 -15.53 -4.94 2.68
C ASP A 46 -15.62 -4.05 3.93
N ALA A 47 -14.48 -3.79 4.58
CA ALA A 47 -14.37 -3.01 5.80
C ALA A 47 -13.29 -1.92 5.70
N TRP A 48 -12.98 -1.46 4.48
CA TRP A 48 -11.97 -0.42 4.29
C TRP A 48 -12.60 0.97 4.29
N ASP A 49 -12.15 1.84 5.20
CA ASP A 49 -12.75 3.16 5.45
C ASP A 49 -11.72 4.30 5.60
N VAL A 50 -10.50 4.12 5.07
CA VAL A 50 -9.45 5.15 5.20
C VAL A 50 -9.63 6.26 4.15
N PRO A 51 -9.74 7.54 4.54
CA PRO A 51 -9.84 8.66 3.60
C PRO A 51 -8.62 8.79 2.70
N GLY A 52 -8.83 9.22 1.45
CA GLY A 52 -7.75 9.39 0.47
C GLY A 52 -7.19 8.08 -0.09
N SER A 53 -7.81 6.95 0.25
CA SER A 53 -7.44 5.63 -0.25
C SER A 53 -8.63 4.92 -0.89
N THR A 54 -8.37 4.06 -1.86
CA THR A 54 -9.39 3.21 -2.50
C THR A 54 -9.00 1.76 -2.31
N CYS A 55 -9.89 0.93 -1.76
CA CYS A 55 -9.66 -0.51 -1.67
C CYS A 55 -10.50 -1.26 -2.70
N THR A 56 -9.85 -1.88 -3.66
CA THR A 56 -10.49 -2.73 -4.68
C THR A 56 -10.30 -4.20 -4.35
N GLN A 57 -11.37 -4.99 -4.53
CA GLN A 57 -11.24 -6.44 -4.50
C GLN A 57 -10.46 -6.87 -5.75
N THR A 58 -9.27 -7.42 -5.55
CA THR A 58 -8.51 -8.08 -6.61
C THR A 58 -9.04 -9.49 -6.75
N VAL A 59 -9.87 -9.74 -7.77
CA VAL A 59 -10.47 -11.04 -8.04
C VAL A 59 -9.37 -12.00 -8.52
N GLY A 60 -9.04 -12.99 -7.69
CA GLY A 60 -8.47 -14.28 -8.10
C GLY A 60 -7.22 -14.23 -8.98
N ARG A 61 -6.03 -14.07 -8.37
CA ARG A 61 -4.80 -14.52 -9.02
C ARG A 61 -3.81 -15.13 -8.01
N GLY A 62 -4.22 -16.26 -7.43
CA GLY A 62 -3.35 -17.14 -6.64
C GLY A 62 -2.70 -16.50 -5.39
N PRO A 63 -1.93 -17.29 -4.62
CA PRO A 63 -1.26 -16.82 -3.41
C PRO A 63 -0.01 -15.96 -3.66
N TYR A 64 0.48 -15.85 -4.90
CA TYR A 64 1.71 -15.13 -5.25
C TYR A 64 1.47 -14.22 -6.46
N PRO A 65 1.76 -12.91 -6.38
CA PRO A 65 1.90 -12.10 -7.58
C PRO A 65 3.04 -12.67 -8.43
N ALA A 66 2.86 -12.73 -9.75
CA ALA A 66 3.98 -13.01 -10.65
C ALA A 66 5.09 -11.96 -10.41
N PRO A 67 6.37 -12.28 -10.68
CA PRO A 67 7.46 -11.31 -10.56
C PRO A 67 7.24 -10.08 -11.45
N GLU A 68 6.43 -10.21 -12.51
CA GLU A 68 5.96 -9.09 -13.31
C GLU A 68 4.72 -8.43 -12.69
N PRO A 69 4.69 -7.09 -12.62
CA PRO A 69 3.56 -6.37 -12.07
C PRO A 69 2.28 -6.68 -12.86
N PRO A 70 1.14 -6.90 -12.18
CA PRO A 70 -0.08 -7.39 -12.81
C PRO A 70 -0.80 -6.35 -13.68
N VAL A 71 -0.33 -5.10 -13.66
CA VAL A 71 -0.92 -3.96 -14.38
C VAL A 71 0.10 -3.45 -15.39
N GLU A 72 -0.28 -3.38 -16.66
CA GLU A 72 0.59 -2.84 -17.72
C GLU A 72 1.02 -1.42 -17.38
N GLY A 73 2.34 -1.18 -17.40
CA GLY A 73 2.94 0.11 -17.09
C GLY A 73 3.21 0.37 -15.62
N SER A 74 2.74 -0.46 -14.69
CA SER A 74 3.14 -0.38 -13.28
C SER A 74 4.49 -1.07 -13.05
N ASP A 75 5.19 -0.69 -11.97
CA ASP A 75 6.43 -1.30 -11.50
C ASP A 75 6.30 -1.74 -10.03
N TRP A 76 7.08 -2.74 -9.62
CA TRP A 76 7.18 -3.10 -8.20
C TRP A 76 8.06 -2.09 -7.46
N LEU A 77 7.49 -1.37 -6.51
CA LEU A 77 8.28 -0.65 -5.51
C LEU A 77 8.87 -1.64 -4.50
N LEU A 78 8.03 -2.55 -4.01
CA LEU A 78 8.42 -3.70 -3.20
C LEU A 78 7.94 -4.97 -3.89
N PRO A 79 8.85 -5.75 -4.51
CA PRO A 79 8.46 -6.98 -5.18
C PRO A 79 8.00 -8.04 -4.17
N PRO A 80 7.18 -9.00 -4.61
CA PRO A 80 6.84 -10.16 -3.80
C PRO A 80 8.09 -10.93 -3.38
N GLY A 81 8.08 -11.40 -2.12
CA GLY A 81 9.16 -12.18 -1.53
C GLY A 81 8.80 -13.65 -1.47
N GLU A 82 9.71 -14.50 -0.98
CA GLU A 82 9.46 -15.95 -0.85
C GLU A 82 8.31 -16.27 0.13
N ALA A 83 8.10 -15.40 1.12
CA ALA A 83 7.06 -15.48 2.13
C ALA A 83 6.02 -14.37 1.93
N ASP A 84 5.28 -14.40 0.80
CA ASP A 84 4.24 -13.44 0.43
C ASP A 84 3.13 -13.32 1.50
N LEU A 85 3.39 -12.48 2.50
CA LEU A 85 2.40 -12.01 3.45
C LEU A 85 1.89 -10.68 2.91
N ALA A 86 0.63 -10.66 2.50
CA ALA A 86 -0.06 -9.42 2.23
C ALA A 86 0.07 -8.48 3.44
N THR A 87 0.13 -7.17 3.19
CA THR A 87 0.26 -6.18 4.27
C THR A 87 -0.96 -6.27 5.20
N ASP A 88 -0.73 -6.38 6.51
CA ASP A 88 -1.81 -6.38 7.50
C ASP A 88 -2.65 -5.10 7.33
N PRO A 89 -3.97 -5.21 7.06
CA PRO A 89 -4.80 -4.06 6.80
C PRO A 89 -4.95 -3.16 8.03
N VAL A 90 -4.87 -3.67 9.26
CA VAL A 90 -4.92 -2.85 10.49
C VAL A 90 -3.70 -1.94 10.58
N VAL A 91 -2.52 -2.50 10.33
CA VAL A 91 -1.25 -1.78 10.39
C VAL A 91 -1.15 -0.78 9.22
N LEU A 92 -1.62 -1.17 8.03
CA LEU A 92 -1.71 -0.27 6.88
C LEU A 92 -2.63 0.93 7.16
N ARG A 93 -3.80 0.74 7.78
CA ARG A 93 -4.69 1.85 8.14
C ARG A 93 -3.99 2.84 9.09
N ALA A 94 -3.31 2.33 10.11
CA ALA A 94 -2.59 3.16 11.07
C ALA A 94 -1.47 3.96 10.38
N ALA A 95 -0.68 3.33 9.51
CA ALA A 95 0.40 3.98 8.77
C ALA A 95 -0.13 5.06 7.82
N LEU A 96 -1.22 4.79 7.09
CA LEU A 96 -1.83 5.77 6.18
C LEU A 96 -2.42 6.98 6.92
N GLY A 97 -3.04 6.74 8.08
CA GLY A 97 -3.57 7.80 8.94
C GLY A 97 -2.49 8.66 9.60
N GLU A 98 -1.34 8.06 9.92
CA GLU A 98 -0.16 8.81 10.39
C GLU A 98 0.48 9.61 9.24
N ALA A 99 0.69 8.99 8.08
CA ALA A 99 1.20 9.65 6.89
C ALA A 99 0.37 10.88 6.51
N ALA A 100 -0.97 10.77 6.55
CA ALA A 100 -1.87 11.90 6.28
C ALA A 100 -1.65 13.06 7.26
N ARG A 101 -1.50 12.77 8.56
CA ARG A 101 -1.25 13.80 9.59
C ARG A 101 0.11 14.46 9.43
N LEU A 102 1.15 13.71 9.07
CA LEU A 102 2.48 14.26 8.80
C LEU A 102 2.47 15.18 7.57
N ILE A 103 1.78 14.75 6.51
CA ILE A 103 1.59 15.53 5.28
C ILE A 103 0.84 16.84 5.57
N GLU A 104 -0.27 16.76 6.30
CA GLU A 104 -1.05 17.94 6.68
C GLU A 104 -0.23 18.92 7.53
N ALA A 105 0.52 18.39 8.51
CA ALA A 105 1.39 19.21 9.34
C ALA A 105 2.48 19.91 8.50
N ALA A 106 3.08 19.20 7.54
CA ALA A 106 4.09 19.77 6.64
C ALA A 106 3.51 20.87 5.72
N ASP A 107 2.31 20.66 5.16
CA ASP A 107 1.68 21.64 4.29
C ASP A 107 1.22 22.90 5.06
N ASN A 108 0.81 22.76 6.33
CA ASN A 108 0.41 23.88 7.19
C ASN A 108 1.59 24.71 7.74
N CYS A 109 2.83 24.21 7.64
CA CYS A 109 4.04 24.95 8.07
C CYS A 109 4.58 25.92 6.99
N ARG A 110 3.84 26.11 5.90
CA ARG A 110 4.30 26.81 4.69
C ARG A 110 3.64 28.17 4.53
#